data_AF-A0A7L1WBM1-F1
#
_entry.id   AF-A0A7L1WBM1-F1
#
_cell.length_a   1.000
_cell.length_b   1.000
_cell.length_c   1.000
_cell.angle_alpha   90.00
_cell.angle_beta   90.00
_cell.angle_gamma   90.00
#
_symmetry.space_group_name_H-M   'P 1'
#
loop_
_entity.id
_entity.type
_entity.pdbx_description
1 polymer ?
#
loop_
_entity_poly.entity_id
_entity_poly.type
_entity_poly.pdbx_seq_one_letter_code
_entity_poly.pdbx_strand_id
1 'polypeptide(L)'
;CPALCECSEPAKTVKCVNRNLTAVPPDLPPYVRSLFITGNPLTDLPAGAFPAQRLPDLVSLNLSGNHLRTVEAGSLALPALRQLDLSGNALVSFSPQAFGEGGSPLEELALRGALRDHGVLLSLAALLQSGALRNLSRLELADNGLLLLPAGMFTALPALRQLDLSNNSLVGLRNVSFQGLGQLQSLNLSDNSLGVLRNTTLVQFRSLPALRHIVLGHNTWVCDCAIEDLVAWLKESDQVEGKEALTCASPDKMLGKALLKINGSDLNCSVPIDLPSQLQTSYVFLGIVLALIGAIFLLVLYLNRKGIKKWMHNIRDACRDHMEGYHYRYEINADPRLTNLSSNSDV
;
A
#
# COMPACT_ATOMS: atom_id res chain seq x y z
N CYS A 1 1.46 -41.26 -26.07
CA CYS A 1 0.89 -39.92 -26.31
C CYS A 1 -0.54 -39.97 -25.82
N PRO A 2 -1.01 -39.00 -25.03
CA PRO A 2 -2.39 -38.97 -24.56
C PRO A 2 -3.38 -39.01 -25.73
N ALA A 3 -4.43 -39.81 -25.62
CA ALA A 3 -5.37 -40.09 -26.71
C ALA A 3 -6.03 -38.82 -27.29
N LEU A 4 -6.26 -37.82 -26.45
CA LEU A 4 -6.90 -36.56 -26.84
C LEU A 4 -5.90 -35.49 -27.29
N CYS A 5 -4.60 -35.76 -27.29
CA CYS A 5 -3.57 -34.77 -27.59
C CYS A 5 -2.78 -35.13 -28.85
N GLU A 6 -2.16 -34.11 -29.45
CA GLU A 6 -1.25 -34.24 -30.56
C GLU A 6 0.19 -34.17 -30.05
N CYS A 7 0.98 -35.22 -30.28
CA CYS A 7 2.39 -35.26 -29.89
C CYS A 7 3.30 -35.25 -31.12
N SER A 8 4.34 -34.44 -31.07
CA SER A 8 5.42 -34.42 -32.05
C SER A 8 6.75 -34.63 -31.33
N GLU A 9 7.35 -35.80 -31.54
CA GLU A 9 8.66 -36.15 -30.97
C GLU A 9 9.80 -35.31 -31.56
N PRO A 10 9.88 -35.05 -32.89
CA PRO A 10 10.91 -34.18 -33.45
C PRO A 10 10.84 -32.75 -32.91
N ALA A 11 9.63 -32.22 -32.73
CA ALA A 11 9.41 -30.88 -32.15
C ALA A 11 9.39 -30.90 -30.62
N LYS A 12 9.49 -32.07 -29.97
CA LYS A 12 9.35 -32.27 -28.52
C LYS A 12 8.14 -31.54 -27.92
N THR A 13 7.04 -31.56 -28.65
CA THR A 13 5.85 -30.73 -28.36
C THR A 13 4.62 -31.61 -28.17
N VAL A 14 3.79 -31.28 -27.19
CA VAL A 14 2.48 -31.90 -26.96
C VAL A 14 1.42 -30.81 -26.93
N LYS A 15 0.36 -30.97 -27.72
CA LYS A 15 -0.76 -30.02 -27.83
C LYS A 15 -2.09 -30.69 -27.49
N CYS A 16 -2.75 -30.14 -26.49
CA CYS A 16 -4.04 -30.57 -25.98
C CYS A 16 -5.00 -29.36 -25.99
N VAL A 17 -5.35 -28.88 -27.19
CA VAL A 17 -6.12 -27.62 -27.38
C VAL A 17 -7.60 -27.91 -27.60
N ASN A 18 -8.48 -27.30 -26.80
CA ASN A 18 -9.94 -27.45 -26.88
C ASN A 18 -10.41 -28.92 -26.88
N ARG A 19 -9.83 -29.73 -25.98
CA ARG A 19 -10.06 -31.19 -25.90
C ARG A 19 -10.99 -31.57 -24.75
N ASN A 20 -11.64 -30.60 -24.12
CA ASN A 20 -12.54 -30.78 -22.98
C ASN A 20 -11.89 -31.56 -21.82
N LEU A 21 -10.57 -31.39 -21.63
CA LEU A 21 -9.85 -32.01 -20.53
C LEU A 21 -10.28 -31.39 -19.20
N THR A 22 -10.47 -32.22 -18.17
CA THR A 22 -10.77 -31.76 -16.80
C THR A 22 -9.56 -31.85 -15.88
N ALA A 23 -8.51 -32.56 -16.31
CA ALA A 23 -7.26 -32.74 -15.58
C ALA A 23 -6.07 -32.85 -16.55
N VAL A 24 -4.87 -32.66 -16.03
CA VAL A 24 -3.62 -32.88 -16.77
C VAL A 24 -3.51 -34.38 -17.12
N PRO A 25 -3.28 -34.75 -18.40
CA PRO A 25 -3.14 -36.15 -18.78
C PRO A 25 -1.97 -36.85 -18.04
N PRO A 26 -2.18 -38.03 -17.44
CA PRO A 26 -1.15 -38.69 -16.67
C PRO A 26 -0.04 -39.31 -17.52
N ASP A 27 -0.25 -39.52 -18.83
CA ASP A 27 0.61 -40.25 -19.76
C ASP A 27 1.36 -39.33 -20.73
N LEU A 28 1.75 -38.15 -20.26
CA LEU A 28 2.60 -37.22 -21.01
C LEU A 28 3.96 -37.86 -21.35
N PRO A 29 4.43 -37.78 -22.62
CA PRO A 29 5.71 -38.34 -23.02
C PRO A 29 6.91 -37.65 -22.33
N PRO A 30 7.95 -38.38 -21.90
CA PRO A 30 9.06 -37.81 -21.14
C PRO A 30 9.97 -36.88 -21.95
N TYR A 31 9.93 -36.95 -23.28
CA TYR A 31 10.72 -36.08 -24.16
C TYR A 31 10.15 -34.66 -24.30
N VAL A 32 8.96 -34.39 -23.76
CA VAL A 32 8.24 -33.12 -23.98
C VAL A 32 9.02 -31.95 -23.39
N ARG A 33 9.20 -30.91 -24.21
CA ARG A 33 9.79 -29.63 -23.83
C ARG A 33 8.79 -28.48 -23.88
N SER A 34 7.79 -28.59 -24.76
CA SER A 34 6.72 -27.60 -24.89
C SER A 34 5.37 -28.29 -24.76
N LEU A 35 4.62 -27.94 -23.73
CA LEU A 35 3.32 -28.51 -23.42
C LEU A 35 2.24 -27.42 -23.48
N PHE A 36 1.26 -27.62 -24.35
CA PHE A 36 0.11 -26.73 -24.51
C PHE A 36 -1.14 -27.47 -24.07
N ILE A 37 -1.75 -27.07 -22.96
CA ILE A 37 -3.05 -27.56 -22.51
C ILE A 37 -3.94 -26.32 -22.40
N THR A 38 -4.50 -25.88 -23.53
CA THR A 38 -5.21 -24.60 -23.63
C THR A 38 -6.68 -24.78 -24.00
N GLY A 39 -7.55 -23.89 -23.52
CA GLY A 39 -8.97 -23.94 -23.88
C GLY A 39 -9.71 -25.16 -23.34
N ASN A 40 -9.33 -25.70 -22.17
CA ASN A 40 -10.00 -26.82 -21.54
C ASN A 40 -10.63 -26.42 -20.20
N PRO A 41 -11.66 -27.13 -19.70
CA PRO A 41 -12.25 -26.86 -18.40
C PRO A 41 -11.41 -27.38 -17.21
N LEU A 42 -10.08 -27.22 -17.23
CA LEU A 42 -9.24 -27.54 -16.08
C LEU A 42 -9.54 -26.55 -14.95
N THR A 43 -9.87 -27.05 -13.76
CA THR A 43 -10.24 -26.21 -12.61
C THR A 43 -9.13 -26.02 -11.59
N ASP A 44 -8.26 -27.01 -11.42
CA ASP A 44 -7.28 -27.04 -10.34
C ASP A 44 -5.95 -27.62 -10.84
N LEU A 45 -4.84 -27.07 -10.33
CA LEU A 45 -3.51 -27.66 -10.47
C LEU A 45 -3.09 -28.23 -9.12
N PRO A 46 -3.37 -29.53 -8.86
CA PRO A 46 -3.01 -30.15 -7.60
C PRO A 46 -1.49 -30.35 -7.48
N ALA A 47 -1.03 -30.59 -6.26
CA ALA A 47 0.35 -31.00 -6.01
C ALA A 47 0.75 -32.20 -6.89
N GLY A 48 1.88 -32.09 -7.59
CA GLY A 48 2.36 -33.16 -8.47
C GLY A 48 1.59 -33.32 -9.79
N ALA A 49 0.74 -32.35 -10.19
CA ALA A 49 0.10 -32.33 -11.51
C ALA A 49 1.10 -32.51 -12.66
N PHE A 50 2.32 -31.98 -12.49
CA PHE A 50 3.46 -32.19 -13.39
C PHE A 50 4.64 -32.84 -12.64
N PRO A 51 4.78 -34.18 -12.66
CA PRO A 51 5.85 -34.84 -11.92
C PRO A 51 7.22 -34.55 -12.53
N ALA A 52 8.09 -33.85 -11.79
CA ALA A 52 9.44 -33.48 -12.23
C ALA A 52 10.30 -34.68 -12.68
N GLN A 53 10.11 -35.84 -12.05
CA GLN A 53 10.80 -37.09 -12.39
C GLN A 53 10.44 -37.62 -13.79
N ARG A 54 9.24 -37.29 -14.28
CA ARG A 54 8.74 -37.72 -15.59
C ARG A 54 8.89 -36.65 -16.66
N LEU A 55 8.92 -35.38 -16.26
CA LEU A 55 9.00 -34.21 -17.15
C LEU A 55 10.24 -33.35 -16.83
N PRO A 56 11.46 -33.92 -16.78
CA PRO A 56 12.66 -33.19 -16.37
C PRO A 56 13.07 -32.10 -17.37
N ASP A 57 12.68 -32.27 -18.63
CA ASP A 57 13.06 -31.46 -19.78
C ASP A 57 12.00 -30.39 -20.15
N LEU A 58 10.89 -30.28 -19.39
CA LEU A 58 9.80 -29.38 -19.73
C LEU A 58 10.21 -27.91 -19.52
N VAL A 59 10.29 -27.15 -20.61
CA VAL A 59 10.78 -25.76 -20.64
C VAL A 59 9.63 -24.76 -20.73
N SER A 60 8.59 -25.08 -21.49
CA SER A 60 7.46 -24.19 -21.76
C SER A 60 6.15 -24.89 -21.48
N LEU A 61 5.34 -24.29 -20.60
CA LEU A 61 4.03 -24.78 -20.20
C LEU A 61 3.00 -23.70 -20.44
N ASN A 62 2.07 -23.96 -21.35
CA ASN A 62 0.94 -23.08 -21.63
C ASN A 62 -0.36 -23.71 -21.14
N LEU A 63 -0.96 -23.07 -20.13
CA LEU A 63 -2.22 -23.41 -19.49
C LEU A 63 -3.24 -22.27 -19.66
N SER A 64 -3.10 -21.48 -20.72
CA SER A 64 -3.98 -20.34 -20.99
C SER A 64 -5.40 -20.76 -21.40
N GLY A 65 -6.37 -19.91 -21.07
CA GLY A 65 -7.77 -20.09 -21.45
C GLY A 65 -8.42 -21.33 -20.84
N ASN A 66 -7.94 -21.78 -19.67
CA ASN A 66 -8.64 -22.81 -18.89
C ASN A 66 -9.56 -22.15 -17.84
N HIS A 67 -10.03 -22.93 -16.88
CA HIS A 67 -10.87 -22.47 -15.77
C HIS A 67 -10.16 -22.61 -14.42
N LEU A 68 -8.83 -22.48 -14.42
CA LEU A 68 -8.03 -22.71 -13.22
C LEU A 68 -8.41 -21.70 -12.15
N ARG A 69 -8.78 -22.22 -10.97
CA ARG A 69 -9.12 -21.47 -9.76
C ARG A 69 -8.02 -21.59 -8.72
N THR A 70 -7.36 -22.75 -8.65
CA THR A 70 -6.32 -23.02 -7.64
C THR A 70 -5.03 -23.53 -8.27
N VAL A 71 -3.91 -23.03 -7.75
CA VAL A 71 -2.56 -23.55 -8.01
C VAL A 71 -1.94 -23.93 -6.68
N GLU A 72 -1.83 -25.24 -6.44
CA GLU A 72 -1.35 -25.78 -5.16
C GLU A 72 0.17 -25.77 -5.04
N ALA A 73 0.67 -25.98 -3.82
CA ALA A 73 2.10 -26.09 -3.52
C ALA A 73 2.73 -27.24 -4.32
N GLY A 74 3.92 -26.99 -4.90
CA GLY A 74 4.67 -27.97 -5.67
C GLY A 74 4.03 -28.41 -6.99
N SER A 75 2.89 -27.84 -7.40
CA SER A 75 2.24 -28.15 -8.68
C SER A 75 3.09 -27.75 -9.90
N LEU A 76 3.96 -26.75 -9.75
CA LEU A 76 4.83 -26.18 -10.78
C LEU A 76 6.32 -26.33 -10.43
N ALA A 77 6.66 -27.28 -9.56
CA ALA A 77 8.04 -27.59 -9.17
C ALA A 77 8.78 -28.34 -10.29
N LEU A 78 8.99 -27.66 -11.42
CA LEU A 78 9.60 -28.19 -12.63
C LEU A 78 11.02 -27.63 -12.80
N PRO A 79 12.06 -28.48 -12.89
CA PRO A 79 13.46 -28.06 -12.77
C PRO A 79 14.01 -27.34 -14.00
N ALA A 80 13.33 -27.41 -15.15
CA ALA A 80 13.77 -26.78 -16.41
C ALA A 80 12.76 -25.75 -16.93
N LEU A 81 11.68 -25.45 -16.19
CA LEU A 81 10.60 -24.59 -16.66
C LEU A 81 11.04 -23.13 -16.73
N ARG A 82 11.05 -22.56 -17.94
CA ARG A 82 11.43 -21.16 -18.20
C ARG A 82 10.23 -20.30 -18.54
N GLN A 83 9.20 -20.86 -19.15
CA GLN A 83 8.02 -20.11 -19.58
C GLN A 83 6.76 -20.76 -19.03
N LEU A 84 5.94 -19.94 -18.36
CA LEU A 84 4.63 -20.35 -17.86
C LEU A 84 3.58 -19.32 -18.26
N ASP A 85 2.56 -19.80 -18.96
CA ASP A 85 1.39 -19.01 -19.32
C ASP A 85 0.13 -19.55 -18.62
N LEU A 86 -0.44 -18.72 -17.75
CA LEU A 86 -1.67 -18.97 -17.00
C LEU A 86 -2.75 -17.94 -17.38
N SER A 87 -2.59 -17.23 -18.51
CA SER A 87 -3.49 -16.16 -18.93
C SER A 87 -4.92 -16.66 -19.18
N GLY A 88 -5.92 -15.81 -18.96
CA GLY A 88 -7.33 -16.13 -19.20
C GLY A 88 -7.89 -17.24 -18.30
N ASN A 89 -7.32 -17.43 -17.11
CA ASN A 89 -7.86 -18.29 -16.06
C ASN A 89 -8.71 -17.48 -15.06
N ALA A 90 -9.16 -18.12 -13.99
CA ALA A 90 -10.01 -17.49 -12.96
C ALA A 90 -9.46 -17.78 -11.56
N LEU A 91 -8.17 -17.48 -11.36
CA LEU A 91 -7.42 -17.81 -10.16
C LEU A 91 -7.99 -17.06 -8.96
N VAL A 92 -8.31 -17.85 -7.92
CA VAL A 92 -8.76 -17.41 -6.60
C VAL A 92 -7.68 -17.72 -5.56
N SER A 93 -6.85 -18.74 -5.80
CA SER A 93 -5.74 -19.12 -4.91
C SER A 93 -4.50 -19.47 -5.72
N PHE A 94 -3.35 -18.91 -5.29
CA PHE A 94 -2.04 -19.22 -5.85
C PHE A 94 -1.07 -19.47 -4.70
N SER A 95 -0.62 -20.71 -4.52
CA SER A 95 0.28 -21.04 -3.41
C SER A 95 1.63 -20.31 -3.52
N PRO A 96 2.14 -19.69 -2.44
CA PRO A 96 3.51 -19.15 -2.42
C PRO A 96 4.61 -20.21 -2.64
N GLN A 97 4.29 -21.49 -2.47
CA GLN A 97 5.18 -22.62 -2.70
C GLN A 97 4.84 -23.39 -3.99
N ALA A 98 4.09 -22.81 -4.93
CA ALA A 98 3.72 -23.48 -6.17
C ALA A 98 4.93 -24.02 -6.96
N PHE A 99 6.05 -23.30 -6.92
CA PHE A 99 7.31 -23.65 -7.59
C PHE A 99 8.27 -24.51 -6.73
N GLY A 100 7.86 -24.93 -5.54
CA GLY A 100 8.69 -25.66 -4.59
C GLY A 100 9.65 -24.75 -3.80
N GLU A 101 10.43 -25.35 -2.89
CA GLU A 101 11.33 -24.62 -1.96
C GLU A 101 12.68 -24.24 -2.59
N GLY A 102 13.11 -24.94 -3.64
CA GLY A 102 14.44 -24.80 -4.25
C GLY A 102 14.63 -23.62 -5.21
N GLY A 103 13.61 -22.76 -5.36
CA GLY A 103 13.57 -21.74 -6.40
C GLY A 103 13.28 -22.30 -7.79
N SER A 104 12.94 -21.42 -8.73
CA SER A 104 12.55 -21.78 -10.09
C SER A 104 13.46 -21.09 -11.11
N PRO A 105 13.83 -21.77 -12.21
CA PRO A 105 14.52 -21.14 -13.34
C PRO A 105 13.58 -20.34 -14.24
N LEU A 106 12.34 -20.08 -13.81
CA LEU A 106 11.33 -19.37 -14.58
C LEU A 106 11.83 -17.98 -15.02
N GLU A 107 11.70 -17.71 -16.30
CA GLU A 107 12.11 -16.46 -16.96
C GLU A 107 10.91 -15.64 -17.41
N GLU A 108 9.79 -16.27 -17.73
CA GLU A 108 8.58 -15.61 -18.19
C GLU A 108 7.34 -16.18 -17.49
N LEU A 109 6.57 -15.28 -16.87
CA LEU A 109 5.30 -15.59 -16.23
C LEU A 109 4.21 -14.69 -16.80
N ALA A 110 3.24 -15.30 -17.49
CA ALA A 110 2.08 -14.61 -18.01
C ALA A 110 0.82 -14.96 -17.20
N LEU A 111 0.19 -13.92 -16.66
CA LEU A 111 -1.02 -13.97 -15.83
C LEU A 111 -2.08 -12.99 -16.35
N ARG A 112 -2.12 -12.75 -17.67
CA ARG A 112 -3.05 -11.77 -18.25
C ARG A 112 -4.49 -12.21 -18.01
N GLY A 113 -5.32 -11.36 -17.39
CA GLY A 113 -6.73 -11.69 -17.11
C GLY A 113 -6.94 -12.96 -16.29
N ALA A 114 -5.96 -13.34 -15.45
CA ALA A 114 -5.99 -14.57 -14.67
C ALA A 114 -6.47 -14.37 -13.23
N LEU A 115 -6.32 -13.17 -12.66
CA LEU A 115 -6.57 -12.89 -11.24
C LEU A 115 -7.98 -12.32 -11.05
N ARG A 116 -8.83 -13.03 -10.29
CA ARG A 116 -10.23 -12.61 -10.07
C ARG A 116 -10.51 -12.04 -8.68
N ASP A 117 -9.63 -12.30 -7.72
CA ASP A 117 -9.80 -11.94 -6.32
C ASP A 117 -8.60 -11.10 -5.83
N HIS A 118 -8.83 -10.19 -4.89
CA HIS A 118 -7.73 -9.46 -4.25
C HIS A 118 -6.88 -10.37 -3.34
N GLY A 119 -7.46 -11.44 -2.81
CA GLY A 119 -6.74 -12.45 -2.02
C GLY A 119 -5.61 -13.12 -2.82
N VAL A 120 -5.86 -13.47 -4.09
CA VAL A 120 -4.83 -14.09 -4.94
C VAL A 120 -3.66 -13.14 -5.23
N LEU A 121 -3.92 -11.83 -5.30
CA LEU A 121 -2.87 -10.83 -5.49
C LEU A 121 -1.89 -10.81 -4.32
N LEU A 122 -2.36 -11.00 -3.08
CA LEU A 122 -1.51 -11.07 -1.90
C LEU A 122 -0.65 -12.33 -1.90
N SER A 123 -1.23 -13.49 -2.25
CA SER A 123 -0.47 -14.74 -2.34
C SER A 123 0.57 -14.70 -3.47
N LEU A 124 0.22 -14.10 -4.60
CA LEU A 124 1.16 -13.82 -5.69
C LEU A 124 2.26 -12.85 -5.24
N ALA A 125 1.93 -11.81 -4.48
CA ALA A 125 2.92 -10.90 -3.91
C ALA A 125 3.93 -11.64 -3.04
N ALA A 126 3.44 -12.50 -2.14
CA ALA A 126 4.28 -13.31 -1.27
C ALA A 126 5.21 -14.24 -2.07
N LEU A 127 4.71 -14.85 -3.16
CA LEU A 127 5.53 -15.63 -4.06
C LEU A 127 6.64 -14.78 -4.71
N LEU A 128 6.28 -13.64 -5.32
CA LEU A 128 7.25 -12.78 -6.00
C LEU A 128 8.30 -12.24 -5.02
N GLN A 129 7.91 -11.99 -3.76
CA GLN A 129 8.80 -11.53 -2.69
C GLN A 129 9.66 -12.63 -2.07
N SER A 130 9.23 -13.89 -2.15
CA SER A 130 9.93 -15.02 -1.53
C SER A 130 11.35 -15.24 -2.08
N GLY A 131 11.66 -14.69 -3.26
CA GLY A 131 12.90 -14.97 -3.96
C GLY A 131 12.91 -16.33 -4.66
N ALA A 132 11.76 -16.97 -4.84
CA ALA A 132 11.65 -18.18 -5.66
C ALA A 132 11.88 -17.91 -7.15
N LEU A 133 11.54 -16.72 -7.65
CA LEU A 133 11.53 -16.35 -9.08
C LEU A 133 12.65 -15.36 -9.45
N ARG A 134 13.89 -15.59 -8.99
CA ARG A 134 15.00 -14.62 -9.16
C ARG A 134 15.44 -14.43 -10.61
N ASN A 135 15.19 -15.42 -11.47
CA ASN A 135 15.51 -15.40 -12.89
C ASN A 135 14.41 -14.79 -13.75
N LEU A 136 13.28 -14.40 -13.15
CA LEU A 136 12.14 -13.87 -13.88
C LEU A 136 12.52 -12.59 -14.59
N SER A 137 12.41 -12.61 -15.92
CA SER A 137 12.78 -11.54 -16.83
C SER A 137 11.57 -10.81 -17.41
N ARG A 138 10.44 -11.52 -17.56
CA ARG A 138 9.17 -10.98 -18.05
C ARG A 138 8.04 -11.37 -17.10
N LEU A 139 7.29 -10.37 -16.66
CA LEU A 139 6.09 -10.55 -15.85
C LEU A 139 4.93 -9.80 -16.51
N GLU A 140 3.89 -10.53 -16.90
CA GLU A 140 2.66 -9.96 -17.46
C GLU A 140 1.50 -10.09 -16.46
N LEU A 141 1.02 -8.94 -16.00
CA LEU A 141 -0.10 -8.79 -15.08
C LEU A 141 -1.22 -7.94 -15.67
N ALA A 142 -1.25 -7.80 -17.00
CA ALA A 142 -2.25 -7.01 -17.69
C ALA A 142 -3.66 -7.61 -17.54
N ASP A 143 -4.69 -6.77 -17.70
CA ASP A 143 -6.10 -7.22 -17.74
C ASP A 143 -6.61 -7.89 -16.45
N ASN A 144 -6.02 -7.60 -15.28
CA ASN A 144 -6.37 -8.23 -14.01
C ASN A 144 -7.27 -7.35 -13.11
N GLY A 145 -7.74 -6.20 -13.59
CA GLY A 145 -8.57 -5.28 -12.83
C GLY A 145 -7.91 -4.76 -11.54
N LEU A 146 -6.58 -4.70 -11.50
CA LEU A 146 -5.82 -4.34 -10.30
C LEU A 146 -6.05 -2.87 -9.93
N LEU A 147 -6.55 -2.60 -8.73
CA LEU A 147 -6.74 -1.24 -8.20
C LEU A 147 -5.48 -0.68 -7.53
N LEU A 148 -4.78 -1.54 -6.79
CA LEU A 148 -3.59 -1.22 -6.01
C LEU A 148 -2.62 -2.40 -6.06
N LEU A 149 -1.32 -2.11 -5.97
CA LEU A 149 -0.28 -3.11 -5.90
C LEU A 149 0.28 -3.19 -4.47
N PRO A 150 0.45 -4.41 -3.90
CA PRO A 150 1.08 -4.63 -2.61
C PRO A 150 2.50 -4.04 -2.53
N ALA A 151 2.86 -3.55 -1.35
CA ALA A 151 4.15 -2.93 -1.13
C ALA A 151 5.29 -3.94 -1.32
N GLY A 152 6.32 -3.52 -2.07
CA GLY A 152 7.51 -4.33 -2.33
C GLY A 152 7.27 -5.59 -3.17
N MET A 153 6.12 -5.75 -3.84
CA MET A 153 5.79 -6.95 -4.63
C MET A 153 6.91 -7.39 -5.59
N PHE A 154 7.66 -6.43 -6.14
CA PHE A 154 8.67 -6.69 -7.18
C PHE A 154 10.12 -6.62 -6.68
N THR A 155 10.37 -6.32 -5.40
CA THR A 155 11.73 -5.99 -4.92
C THR A 155 12.70 -7.17 -4.96
N ALA A 156 12.19 -8.41 -5.00
CA ALA A 156 12.99 -9.63 -5.06
C ALA A 156 13.15 -10.20 -6.49
N LEU A 157 12.94 -9.37 -7.53
CA LEU A 157 13.03 -9.76 -8.94
C LEU A 157 14.19 -9.05 -9.67
N PRO A 158 15.46 -9.35 -9.33
CA PRO A 158 16.62 -8.60 -9.82
C PRO A 158 16.88 -8.76 -11.34
N ALA A 159 16.39 -9.85 -11.94
CA ALA A 159 16.53 -10.13 -13.37
C ALA A 159 15.41 -9.54 -14.23
N LEU A 160 14.39 -8.90 -13.61
CA LEU A 160 13.20 -8.45 -14.33
C LEU A 160 13.56 -7.36 -15.34
N ARG A 161 13.19 -7.56 -16.60
CA ARG A 161 13.41 -6.66 -17.72
C ARG A 161 12.12 -6.03 -18.23
N GLN A 162 11.02 -6.78 -18.20
CA GLN A 162 9.74 -6.34 -18.74
C GLN A 162 8.63 -6.58 -17.72
N LEU A 163 7.93 -5.51 -17.37
CA LEU A 163 6.77 -5.53 -16.49
C LEU A 163 5.57 -4.93 -17.22
N ASP A 164 4.57 -5.76 -17.50
CA ASP A 164 3.32 -5.32 -18.11
C ASP A 164 2.20 -5.26 -17.06
N LEU A 165 1.75 -4.05 -16.75
CA LEU A 165 0.62 -3.74 -15.85
C LEU A 165 -0.52 -3.05 -16.62
N SER A 166 -0.52 -3.13 -17.94
CA SER A 166 -1.53 -2.47 -18.78
C SER A 166 -2.94 -3.00 -18.58
N ASN A 167 -3.94 -2.22 -18.97
CA ASN A 167 -5.36 -2.61 -18.91
C ASN A 167 -5.78 -3.05 -17.49
N ASN A 168 -5.41 -2.27 -16.48
CA ASN A 168 -5.81 -2.47 -15.09
C ASN A 168 -6.58 -1.23 -14.60
N SER A 169 -6.86 -1.16 -13.30
CA SER A 169 -7.59 -0.04 -12.71
C SER A 169 -6.71 0.75 -11.74
N LEU A 170 -5.39 0.80 -11.97
CA LEU A 170 -4.45 1.38 -11.03
C LEU A 170 -4.68 2.89 -10.92
N VAL A 171 -4.97 3.37 -9.71
CA VAL A 171 -5.21 4.80 -9.43
C VAL A 171 -3.93 5.54 -9.08
N GLY A 172 -2.90 4.81 -8.64
CA GLY A 172 -1.58 5.37 -8.33
C GLY A 172 -0.56 4.32 -7.91
N LEU A 173 0.70 4.74 -7.84
CA LEU A 173 1.85 3.87 -7.54
C LEU A 173 2.49 4.16 -6.18
N ARG A 174 1.76 4.76 -5.24
CA ARG A 174 2.32 5.26 -3.97
C ARG A 174 2.98 4.17 -3.12
N ASN A 175 2.43 2.96 -3.15
CA ASN A 175 2.93 1.83 -2.34
C ASN A 175 3.94 0.97 -3.10
N VAL A 176 4.23 1.29 -4.37
CA VAL A 176 5.12 0.48 -5.20
C VAL A 176 6.54 0.95 -5.00
N SER A 177 7.41 0.00 -4.69
CA SER A 177 8.86 0.19 -4.70
C SER A 177 9.42 -0.53 -5.92
N PHE A 178 10.11 0.23 -6.78
CA PHE A 178 10.88 -0.32 -7.90
C PHE A 178 12.34 -0.55 -7.53
N GLN A 179 12.70 -0.42 -6.24
CA GLN A 179 14.04 -0.74 -5.75
C GLN A 179 14.38 -2.21 -6.02
N GLY A 180 15.63 -2.48 -6.41
CA GLY A 180 16.10 -3.82 -6.75
C GLY A 180 15.87 -4.22 -8.22
N LEU A 181 15.05 -3.50 -8.97
CA LEU A 181 14.76 -3.78 -10.39
C LEU A 181 15.83 -3.22 -11.35
N GLY A 182 17.11 -3.45 -11.06
CA GLY A 182 18.23 -2.83 -11.78
C GLY A 182 18.32 -3.19 -13.27
N GLN A 183 17.64 -4.25 -13.71
CA GLN A 183 17.60 -4.70 -15.11
C GLN A 183 16.31 -4.32 -15.84
N LEU A 184 15.39 -3.58 -15.20
CA LEU A 184 14.10 -3.24 -15.80
C LEU A 184 14.30 -2.30 -16.99
N GLN A 185 13.83 -2.72 -18.16
CA GLN A 185 13.97 -2.02 -19.43
C GLN A 185 12.64 -1.43 -19.90
N SER A 186 11.55 -2.16 -19.68
CA SER A 186 10.21 -1.81 -20.14
C SER A 186 9.19 -1.90 -19.01
N LEU A 187 8.41 -0.83 -18.83
CA LEU A 187 7.30 -0.73 -17.89
C LEU A 187 6.07 -0.23 -18.64
N ASN A 188 5.06 -1.10 -18.76
CA ASN A 188 3.80 -0.71 -19.37
C ASN A 188 2.74 -0.44 -18.28
N LEU A 189 2.27 0.81 -18.21
CA LEU A 189 1.22 1.30 -17.32
C LEU A 189 0.06 1.92 -18.11
N SER A 190 -0.04 1.62 -19.40
CA SER A 190 -1.12 2.10 -20.24
C SER A 190 -2.47 1.55 -19.80
N ASP A 191 -3.56 2.21 -20.21
CA ASP A 191 -4.92 1.73 -19.99
C ASP A 191 -5.17 1.44 -18.50
N ASN A 192 -4.91 2.47 -17.69
CA ASN A 192 -5.10 2.46 -16.24
C ASN A 192 -5.86 3.73 -15.81
N SER A 193 -6.03 3.95 -14.51
CA SER A 193 -6.71 5.13 -13.95
C SER A 193 -5.75 6.07 -13.21
N LEU A 194 -4.50 6.17 -13.67
CA LEU A 194 -3.49 6.98 -13.00
C LEU A 194 -3.85 8.46 -13.12
N GLY A 195 -4.07 9.10 -11.97
CA GLY A 195 -4.33 10.54 -11.92
C GLY A 195 -3.06 11.39 -11.94
N VAL A 196 -2.02 10.93 -11.23
CA VAL A 196 -0.74 11.67 -11.08
C VAL A 196 0.37 10.70 -10.69
N LEU A 197 1.58 10.95 -11.20
CA LEU A 197 2.81 10.32 -10.71
C LEU A 197 3.55 11.32 -9.82
N ARG A 198 3.70 10.99 -8.54
CA ARG A 198 4.39 11.85 -7.57
C ARG A 198 5.88 11.85 -7.81
N ASN A 199 6.56 12.92 -7.40
CA ASN A 199 8.02 13.03 -7.46
C ASN A 199 8.76 11.81 -6.88
N THR A 200 8.26 11.21 -5.80
CA THR A 200 8.84 9.98 -5.22
C THR A 200 8.86 8.80 -6.19
N THR A 201 7.86 8.66 -7.06
CA THR A 201 7.83 7.63 -8.11
C THR A 201 8.74 8.02 -9.27
N LEU A 202 8.74 9.30 -9.66
CA LEU A 202 9.57 9.81 -10.75
C LEU A 202 11.08 9.68 -10.44
N VAL A 203 11.50 9.95 -9.20
CA VAL A 203 12.87 9.73 -8.73
C VAL A 203 13.26 8.25 -8.82
N GLN A 204 12.35 7.33 -8.49
CA GLN A 204 12.62 5.90 -8.66
C GLN A 204 12.81 5.54 -10.13
N PHE A 205 11.98 6.04 -11.04
CA PHE A 205 12.16 5.80 -12.48
C PHE A 205 13.50 6.33 -13.01
N ARG A 206 13.92 7.53 -12.56
CA ARG A 206 15.23 8.10 -12.89
C ARG A 206 16.40 7.27 -12.33
N SER A 207 16.21 6.61 -11.18
CA SER A 207 17.25 5.80 -10.53
C SER A 207 17.46 4.42 -11.17
N LEU A 208 16.55 3.98 -12.05
CA LEU A 208 16.65 2.70 -12.72
C LEU A 208 17.56 2.82 -13.96
N PRO A 209 18.74 2.17 -13.97
CA PRO A 209 19.76 2.44 -14.99
C PRO A 209 19.43 1.86 -16.36
N ALA A 210 18.60 0.82 -16.42
CA ALA A 210 18.25 0.13 -17.67
C ALA A 210 16.90 0.58 -18.26
N LEU A 211 16.11 1.38 -17.54
CA LEU A 211 14.73 1.71 -17.92
C LEU A 211 14.73 2.66 -19.12
N ARG A 212 14.11 2.23 -20.21
CA ARG A 212 14.10 2.99 -21.48
C ARG A 212 12.71 3.15 -22.07
N HIS A 213 11.79 2.25 -21.75
CA HIS A 213 10.46 2.21 -22.35
C HIS A 213 9.40 2.27 -21.26
N ILE A 214 8.77 3.42 -21.08
CA ILE A 214 7.65 3.63 -20.17
C ILE A 214 6.44 4.00 -21.02
N VAL A 215 5.39 3.20 -20.92
CA VAL A 215 4.14 3.48 -21.63
C VAL A 215 3.10 3.97 -20.63
N LEU A 216 2.59 5.19 -20.84
CA LEU A 216 1.68 5.91 -19.94
C LEU A 216 0.34 6.28 -20.60
N GLY A 217 0.11 5.83 -21.84
CA GLY A 217 -1.09 6.13 -22.63
C GLY A 217 -2.39 5.72 -21.92
N HIS A 218 -3.50 6.33 -22.33
CA HIS A 218 -4.85 5.98 -21.83
C HIS A 218 -4.95 5.92 -20.29
N ASN A 219 -4.54 7.01 -19.64
CA ASN A 219 -4.71 7.21 -18.20
C ASN A 219 -5.54 8.46 -17.93
N THR A 220 -6.17 8.53 -16.75
CA THR A 220 -7.05 9.63 -16.36
C THR A 220 -6.27 10.76 -15.66
N TRP A 221 -5.33 11.38 -16.37
CA TRP A 221 -4.45 12.42 -15.80
C TRP A 221 -5.23 13.61 -15.24
N VAL A 222 -5.03 13.91 -13.95
CA VAL A 222 -5.65 15.03 -13.25
C VAL A 222 -4.68 16.21 -13.26
N CYS A 223 -4.95 17.18 -14.13
CA CYS A 223 -4.12 18.35 -14.37
C CYS A 223 -4.43 19.50 -13.41
N ASP A 224 -4.26 19.23 -12.12
CA ASP A 224 -4.24 20.22 -11.05
C ASP A 224 -2.79 20.54 -10.62
N CYS A 225 -2.61 21.21 -9.50
CA CYS A 225 -1.27 21.57 -9.02
C CYS A 225 -0.34 20.37 -8.79
N ALA A 226 -0.89 19.19 -8.45
CA ALA A 226 -0.07 18.02 -8.16
C ALA A 226 0.61 17.43 -9.40
N ILE A 227 0.15 17.76 -10.61
CA ILE A 227 0.73 17.23 -11.86
C ILE A 227 2.02 17.93 -12.28
N GLU A 228 2.39 19.04 -11.63
CA GLU A 228 3.52 19.88 -12.02
C GLU A 228 4.82 19.07 -12.19
N ASP A 229 5.16 18.23 -11.20
CA ASP A 229 6.34 17.37 -11.23
C ASP A 229 6.33 16.40 -12.43
N LEU A 230 5.17 15.82 -12.74
CA LEU A 230 5.01 14.90 -13.86
C LEU A 230 5.20 15.64 -15.19
N VAL A 231 4.62 16.83 -15.34
CA VAL A 231 4.76 17.64 -16.56
C VAL A 231 6.22 18.06 -16.76
N ALA A 232 6.90 18.50 -15.70
CA ALA A 232 8.32 18.85 -15.74
C ALA A 232 9.17 17.64 -16.16
N TRP A 233 8.94 16.48 -15.54
CA TRP A 233 9.63 15.24 -15.87
C TRP A 233 9.37 14.79 -17.31
N LEU A 234 8.13 14.88 -17.81
CA LEU A 234 7.79 14.49 -19.19
C LEU A 234 8.50 15.36 -20.25
N LYS A 235 8.72 16.65 -19.96
CA LYS A 235 9.44 17.55 -20.86
C LYS A 235 10.92 17.19 -20.99
N GLU A 236 11.52 16.70 -19.91
CA GLU A 236 12.94 16.30 -19.85
C GLU A 236 13.19 14.85 -20.25
N SER A 237 12.20 13.97 -20.07
CA SER A 237 12.36 12.52 -20.21
C SER A 237 12.16 12.03 -21.64
N ASP A 238 13.11 11.22 -22.13
CA ASP A 238 13.00 10.46 -23.38
C ASP A 238 12.62 8.99 -23.15
N GLN A 239 12.33 8.60 -21.90
CA GLN A 239 11.97 7.23 -21.54
C GLN A 239 10.49 6.92 -21.83
N VAL A 240 9.66 7.95 -22.06
CA VAL A 240 8.19 7.79 -22.22
C VAL A 240 7.83 7.68 -23.69
N GLU A 241 7.28 6.53 -24.07
CA GLU A 241 6.78 6.30 -25.41
C GLU A 241 5.48 7.06 -25.64
N GLY A 242 5.37 7.75 -26.78
CA GLY A 242 4.16 8.48 -27.15
C GLY A 242 3.81 9.65 -26.23
N LYS A 243 4.81 10.28 -25.56
CA LYS A 243 4.59 11.40 -24.63
C LYS A 243 3.74 12.56 -25.19
N GLU A 244 3.75 12.76 -26.51
CA GLU A 244 2.97 13.79 -27.19
C GLU A 244 1.46 13.54 -27.20
N ALA A 245 1.04 12.28 -27.09
CA ALA A 245 -0.37 11.90 -27.09
C ALA A 245 -1.02 11.97 -25.70
N LEU A 246 -0.25 12.25 -24.65
CA LEU A 246 -0.78 12.32 -23.28
C LEU A 246 -1.57 13.62 -23.08
N THR A 247 -2.84 13.49 -22.69
CA THR A 247 -3.76 14.61 -22.46
C THR A 247 -4.38 14.56 -21.06
N CYS A 248 -4.78 15.71 -20.55
CA CYS A 248 -5.56 15.83 -19.32
C CYS A 248 -6.95 15.22 -19.47
N ALA A 249 -7.38 14.46 -18.46
CA ALA A 249 -8.75 13.96 -18.33
C ALA A 249 -9.60 14.82 -17.37
N SER A 250 -8.97 15.56 -16.46
CA SER A 250 -9.62 16.42 -15.47
C SER A 250 -8.67 17.55 -15.05
N PRO A 251 -9.13 18.69 -14.54
CA PRO A 251 -10.52 19.16 -14.46
C PRO A 251 -11.09 19.55 -15.84
N ASP A 252 -12.39 19.79 -15.95
CA ASP A 252 -13.09 20.10 -17.22
C ASP A 252 -12.43 21.24 -18.02
N LYS A 253 -11.87 22.25 -17.33
CA LYS A 253 -11.17 23.39 -17.94
C LYS A 253 -9.89 22.99 -18.70
N MET A 254 -9.31 21.85 -18.33
CA MET A 254 -8.06 21.32 -18.89
C MET A 254 -8.30 20.09 -19.77
N LEU A 255 -9.53 19.60 -19.87
CA LEU A 255 -9.89 18.39 -20.60
C LEU A 255 -9.32 18.41 -22.03
N GLY A 256 -8.61 17.35 -22.41
CA GLY A 256 -8.00 17.20 -23.74
C GLY A 256 -6.74 18.03 -23.98
N LYS A 257 -6.32 18.90 -23.04
CA LYS A 257 -5.07 19.64 -23.17
C LYS A 257 -3.87 18.69 -23.08
N ALA A 258 -2.94 18.78 -24.02
CA ALA A 258 -1.73 17.95 -24.02
C ALA A 258 -0.82 18.29 -22.82
N LEU A 259 -0.33 17.27 -22.11
CA LEU A 259 0.49 17.44 -20.90
C LEU A 259 1.75 18.27 -21.15
N LEU A 260 2.42 18.05 -22.28
CA LEU A 260 3.64 18.79 -22.66
C LEU A 260 3.40 20.28 -22.90
N LYS A 261 2.14 20.68 -23.17
CA LYS A 261 1.76 22.08 -23.43
C LYS A 261 1.31 22.82 -22.17
N ILE A 262 1.33 22.17 -21.00
CA ILE A 262 0.96 22.78 -19.72
C ILE A 262 2.13 23.61 -19.19
N ASN A 263 1.83 24.83 -18.76
CA ASN A 263 2.74 25.70 -18.02
C ASN A 263 2.27 25.88 -16.57
N GLY A 264 3.17 26.24 -15.66
CA GLY A 264 2.84 26.41 -14.24
C GLY A 264 1.72 27.42 -13.98
N SER A 265 1.59 28.44 -14.83
CA SER A 265 0.49 29.44 -14.76
C SER A 265 -0.88 28.87 -15.10
N ASP A 266 -0.95 27.78 -15.86
CA ASP A 266 -2.20 27.10 -16.20
C ASP A 266 -2.74 26.29 -15.02
N LEU A 267 -1.83 25.85 -14.15
CA LEU A 267 -2.14 25.13 -12.93
C LEU A 267 -2.50 26.18 -11.90
N ASN A 268 -3.74 26.17 -11.40
CA ASN A 268 -4.21 27.07 -10.35
C ASN A 268 -3.60 26.69 -8.99
N CYS A 269 -2.27 26.65 -8.93
CA CYS A 269 -1.45 26.40 -7.76
C CYS A 269 -1.53 27.63 -6.86
N SER A 270 -2.60 27.72 -6.07
CA SER A 270 -2.53 28.44 -4.81
C SER A 270 -1.37 27.81 -4.05
N VAL A 271 -0.37 28.61 -3.67
CA VAL A 271 0.67 28.18 -2.72
C VAL A 271 -0.03 27.35 -1.63
N PRO A 272 0.42 26.13 -1.31
CA PRO A 272 -0.15 25.40 -0.19
C PRO A 272 -0.10 26.35 0.99
N ILE A 273 -1.29 26.77 1.44
CA ILE A 273 -1.41 27.64 2.60
C ILE A 273 -0.75 26.84 3.69
N ASP A 274 0.45 27.28 4.06
CA ASP A 274 1.11 26.88 5.27
C ASP A 274 0.03 26.87 6.35
N LEU A 275 -0.16 25.70 6.94
CA LEU A 275 -1.13 25.46 7.98
C LEU A 275 -0.67 25.97 9.37
N PRO A 276 -0.08 27.19 9.55
CA PRO A 276 -0.18 27.90 10.82
C PRO A 276 -1.20 29.05 10.80
N SER A 277 -1.63 29.57 9.65
CA SER A 277 -2.38 30.83 9.60
C SER A 277 -3.78 30.75 10.24
N GLN A 278 -4.49 29.62 10.10
CA GLN A 278 -5.81 29.40 10.70
C GLN A 278 -5.74 29.03 12.19
N LEU A 279 -4.67 28.36 12.63
CA LEU A 279 -4.44 28.03 14.05
C LEU A 279 -3.97 29.26 14.83
N GLN A 280 -3.11 30.10 14.25
CA GLN A 280 -2.65 31.35 14.87
C GLN A 280 -3.81 32.30 15.18
N THR A 281 -4.78 32.46 14.28
CA THR A 281 -5.96 33.30 14.56
C THR A 281 -6.79 32.77 15.73
N SER A 282 -6.87 31.44 15.90
CA SER A 282 -7.59 30.81 17.03
C SER A 282 -6.85 31.02 18.36
N TYR A 283 -5.53 30.90 18.40
CA TYR A 283 -4.75 31.08 19.63
C TYR A 283 -4.66 32.54 20.06
N VAL A 284 -4.55 33.48 19.11
CA VAL A 284 -4.59 34.92 19.41
C VAL A 284 -5.95 35.30 19.99
N PHE A 285 -7.05 34.79 19.42
CA PHE A 285 -8.39 35.01 19.96
C PHE A 285 -8.54 34.44 21.38
N LEU A 286 -8.07 33.21 21.62
CA LEU A 286 -8.08 32.59 22.95
C LEU A 286 -7.25 33.39 23.96
N GLY A 287 -6.07 33.89 23.57
CA GLY A 287 -5.21 34.73 24.39
C GLY A 287 -5.88 36.05 24.78
N ILE A 288 -6.57 36.71 23.85
CA ILE A 288 -7.33 37.94 24.11
C ILE A 288 -8.48 37.68 25.09
N VAL A 289 -9.22 36.59 24.92
CA VAL A 289 -10.33 36.20 25.81
C VAL A 289 -9.82 35.94 27.23
N LEU A 290 -8.72 35.18 27.39
CA LEU A 290 -8.13 34.90 28.68
C LEU A 290 -7.60 36.18 29.36
N ALA A 291 -6.99 37.08 28.60
CA ALA A 291 -6.54 38.38 29.11
C ALA A 291 -7.71 39.25 29.61
N LEU A 292 -8.82 39.28 28.87
CA LEU A 292 -10.04 39.98 29.26
C LEU A 292 -10.66 39.40 30.55
N ILE A 293 -10.75 38.07 30.65
CA ILE A 293 -11.22 37.40 31.86
C ILE A 293 -10.32 37.74 33.05
N GLY A 294 -9.00 37.69 32.88
CA GLY A 294 -8.04 38.07 33.91
C GLY A 294 -8.16 39.53 34.35
N ALA A 295 -8.34 40.45 33.40
CA ALA A 295 -8.53 41.87 33.68
C ALA A 295 -9.83 42.14 34.46
N ILE A 296 -10.94 41.49 34.07
CA ILE A 296 -12.22 41.57 34.78
C ILE A 296 -12.07 41.02 36.20
N PHE A 297 -11.42 39.87 36.37
CA PHE A 297 -11.19 39.27 37.68
C PHE A 297 -10.37 40.20 38.60
N LEU A 298 -9.28 40.77 38.09
CA LEU A 298 -8.48 41.75 38.83
C LEU A 298 -9.26 43.01 39.17
N LEU A 299 -10.12 43.49 38.26
CA LEU A 299 -11.00 44.63 38.51
C LEU A 299 -12.01 44.33 39.63
N VAL A 300 -12.61 43.15 39.63
CA VAL A 300 -13.53 42.70 40.70
C VAL A 300 -12.81 42.64 42.05
N LEU A 301 -11.59 42.08 42.10
CA LEU A 301 -10.77 42.08 43.30
C LEU A 301 -10.40 43.50 43.75
N TYR A 302 -10.08 44.39 42.81
CA TYR A 302 -9.76 45.78 43.10
C TYR A 302 -10.95 46.55 43.68
N LEU A 303 -12.12 46.45 43.05
CA LEU A 303 -13.34 47.10 43.52
C LEU A 303 -13.73 46.60 44.91
N ASN A 304 -13.60 45.29 45.16
CA ASN A 304 -13.90 44.68 46.44
C ASN A 304 -12.75 44.70 47.45
N ARG A 305 -11.59 45.33 47.14
CA ARG A 305 -10.39 45.26 47.99
C ARG A 305 -10.62 45.70 49.44
N LYS A 306 -11.47 46.71 49.66
CA LYS A 306 -11.82 47.20 51.01
C LYS A 306 -12.71 46.20 51.74
N GLY A 307 -13.68 45.61 51.05
CA GLY A 307 -14.56 44.57 51.57
C GLY A 307 -13.78 43.30 51.94
N ILE A 308 -12.90 42.85 51.05
CA ILE A 308 -12.02 41.68 51.26
C ILE A 308 -11.07 41.92 52.44
N LYS A 309 -10.45 43.12 52.55
CA LYS A 309 -9.64 43.47 53.73
C LYS A 309 -10.45 43.43 55.02
N LYS A 310 -11.65 44.03 55.03
CA LYS A 310 -12.54 44.02 56.20
C LYS A 310 -12.94 42.59 56.59
N TRP A 311 -13.29 41.76 55.60
CA TRP A 311 -13.61 40.35 55.80
C TRP A 311 -12.42 39.55 56.35
N MET A 312 -11.21 39.74 55.82
CA MET A 312 -9.99 39.12 56.36
C MET A 312 -9.69 39.54 57.79
N HIS A 313 -9.83 40.83 58.12
CA HIS A 313 -9.65 41.29 59.50
C HIS A 313 -10.68 40.66 60.43
N ASN A 314 -11.96 40.66 60.06
CA ASN A 314 -13.02 40.02 60.84
C ASN A 314 -12.77 38.51 61.05
N ILE A 315 -12.31 37.78 60.04
CA ILE A 315 -11.96 36.36 60.18
C ILE A 315 -10.78 36.16 61.11
N ARG A 316 -9.73 36.97 60.95
CA ARG A 316 -8.55 36.88 61.82
C ARG A 316 -8.93 37.16 63.27
N ASP A 317 -9.76 38.16 63.50
CA ASP A 317 -10.21 38.54 64.83
C ASP A 317 -11.11 37.44 65.43
N ALA A 318 -12.02 36.86 64.63
CA ALA A 318 -12.82 35.69 65.04
C ALA A 318 -11.96 34.45 65.37
N CYS A 319 -10.91 34.17 64.59
CA CYS A 319 -9.96 33.11 64.90
C CYS A 319 -9.16 33.40 66.17
N ARG A 320 -8.76 34.66 66.39
CA ARG A 320 -8.04 35.09 67.58
C ARG A 320 -8.88 34.92 68.84
N ASP A 321 -10.12 35.38 68.82
CA ASP A 321 -11.06 35.24 69.95
C ASP A 321 -11.30 33.77 70.28
N HIS A 322 -11.42 32.92 69.26
CA HIS A 322 -11.59 31.49 69.45
C HIS A 322 -10.35 30.86 70.12
N MET A 323 -9.15 31.25 69.68
CA MET A 323 -7.88 30.74 70.22
C MET A 323 -7.62 31.23 71.65
N GLU A 324 -7.93 32.50 71.96
CA GLU A 324 -7.87 33.04 73.33
C GLU A 324 -8.88 32.34 74.25
N GLY A 325 -10.07 32.02 73.76
CA GLY A 325 -11.05 31.19 74.47
C GLY A 325 -10.55 29.79 74.82
N TYR A 326 -9.79 29.15 73.92
CA TYR A 326 -9.12 27.88 74.23
C TYR A 326 -8.03 28.05 75.30
N HIS A 327 -7.27 29.14 75.27
CA HIS A 327 -6.21 29.41 76.23
C HIS A 327 -6.77 29.60 77.66
N TYR A 328 -7.82 30.41 77.82
CA TYR A 328 -8.49 30.60 79.12
C TYR A 328 -9.07 29.30 79.69
N ARG A 329 -9.66 28.45 78.84
CA ARG A 329 -10.17 27.14 79.27
C ARG A 329 -9.05 26.21 79.72
N TYR A 330 -7.88 26.29 79.08
CA TYR A 330 -6.72 25.49 79.44
C TYR A 330 -6.14 25.91 80.80
N GLU A 331 -6.03 27.23 81.06
CA GLU A 331 -5.53 27.76 82.33
C GLU A 331 -6.46 27.42 83.52
N ILE A 332 -7.78 27.48 83.35
CA ILE A 332 -8.75 27.07 84.40
C ILE A 332 -8.61 25.57 84.73
N ASN A 333 -8.42 24.73 83.72
CA ASN A 333 -8.27 23.28 83.91
C ASN A 333 -6.88 22.90 84.45
N ALA A 334 -5.89 23.78 84.32
CA ALA A 334 -4.53 23.58 84.81
C ALA A 334 -4.30 24.12 86.23
N ASP A 335 -5.29 24.77 86.87
CA ASP A 335 -5.18 25.27 88.24
C ASP A 335 -5.19 24.09 89.24
N PRO A 336 -4.06 23.78 89.92
CA PRO A 336 -3.93 22.63 90.80
C PRO A 336 -4.78 22.71 92.08
N ARG A 337 -5.50 23.82 92.30
CA ARG A 337 -6.50 23.91 93.37
C ARG A 337 -7.81 23.19 93.05
N LEU A 338 -8.18 23.06 91.77
CA LEU A 338 -9.42 22.37 91.35
C LEU A 338 -9.25 20.85 91.27
N THR A 339 -8.03 20.34 91.06
CA THR A 339 -7.74 18.89 91.09
C THR A 339 -7.83 18.28 92.50
N ASN A 340 -7.73 19.08 93.56
CA ASN A 340 -7.91 18.63 94.95
C ASN A 340 -9.37 18.65 95.44
N LEU A 341 -10.32 19.15 94.65
CA LEU A 341 -11.75 19.11 94.98
C LEU A 341 -12.47 17.87 94.44
N SER A 342 -11.92 17.20 93.42
CA SER A 342 -12.53 16.00 92.82
C SER A 342 -12.13 14.67 93.49
N SER A 343 -11.24 14.68 94.50
CA SER A 343 -10.86 13.46 95.24
C SER A 343 -11.64 13.25 96.54
N ASN A 344 -12.50 14.19 96.95
CA ASN A 344 -13.23 14.14 98.23
C ASN A 344 -14.76 14.17 98.04
N SER A 345 -15.28 13.72 96.90
CA SER A 345 -16.73 13.61 96.65
C SER A 345 -17.12 12.19 96.22
N ASP A 346 -16.81 11.22 97.08
CA ASP A 346 -17.54 9.95 97.22
C ASP A 346 -17.71 9.68 98.73
N VAL A 347 -18.70 10.36 99.35
CA VAL A 347 -19.59 9.87 100.43
C VAL A 347 -20.88 10.67 100.38
#